data_AF-A0A1E4SH69-F1
#
_entry.id   AF-A0A1E4SH69-F1
#
_cell.length_a   1.000
_cell.length_b   1.000
_cell.length_c   1.000
_cell.angle_alpha   90.00
_cell.angle_beta   90.00
_cell.angle_gamma   90.00
#
_symmetry.space_group_name_H-M   'P 1'
#
loop_
_entity.id
_entity.type
_entity.pdbx_description
1 polymer ?
#
loop_
_entity_poly.entity_id
_entity_poly.type
_entity_poly.pdbx_seq_one_letter_code
_entity_poly.pdbx_strand_id
1 'polypeptide(L)'
;METKDDVLAVKIAEIKLRRIEELNARLQSTLQRERIPASSSCTLIIKHVQETPDYLVPYVWKLPPEQNKYRRYQNFRALSRRHQPQTGCCSIV
;
A
#
# COMPACT_ATOMS: atom_id res chain seq x y z
N MET A 1 -18.10 3.60 -57.41
CA MET A 1 -17.23 2.49 -56.98
C MET A 1 -16.48 3.01 -55.78
N GLU A 2 -16.89 2.66 -54.56
CA GLU A 2 -16.17 3.09 -53.35
C GLU A 2 -14.74 2.58 -53.41
N THR A 3 -13.78 3.46 -53.13
CA THR A 3 -12.37 3.07 -53.14
C THR A 3 -12.06 2.30 -51.86
N LYS A 4 -11.03 1.44 -51.90
CA LYS A 4 -10.60 0.69 -50.71
C LYS A 4 -10.25 1.61 -49.53
N ASP A 5 -9.81 2.82 -49.84
CA ASP A 5 -9.46 3.84 -48.86
C ASP A 5 -10.71 4.42 -48.16
N ASP A 6 -11.82 4.57 -48.88
CA ASP A 6 -13.11 5.00 -48.30
C ASP A 6 -13.63 3.97 -47.27
N VAL A 7 -13.56 2.68 -47.62
CA VAL A 7 -13.95 1.57 -46.74
C VAL A 7 -13.06 1.51 -45.49
N LEU A 8 -11.76 1.77 -45.64
CA LEU A 8 -10.83 1.82 -44.51
C LEU A 8 -11.12 3.01 -43.60
N ALA A 9 -11.44 4.18 -44.16
CA ALA A 9 -11.79 5.37 -43.40
C ALA A 9 -13.05 5.16 -42.55
N VAL A 10 -14.08 4.51 -43.10
CA VAL A 10 -15.32 4.16 -42.36
C VAL A 10 -15.01 3.21 -41.20
N LYS A 11 -14.23 2.15 -41.43
CA LYS A 11 -13.81 1.22 -40.36
C LYS A 11 -13.03 1.91 -39.25
N ILE A 12 -12.14 2.85 -39.60
CA ILE A 12 -11.40 3.65 -38.61
C ILE A 12 -12.36 4.54 -37.81
N ALA A 13 -13.36 5.14 -38.45
CA ALA A 13 -14.37 5.96 -37.77
C ALA A 13 -15.20 5.13 -36.79
N GLU A 14 -15.62 3.92 -37.16
CA GLU A 14 -16.33 2.98 -36.27
C GLU A 14 -15.52 2.61 -35.03
N ILE A 15 -14.22 2.29 -35.21
CA ILE A 15 -13.33 1.96 -34.08
C ILE A 15 -13.17 3.17 -33.15
N LYS A 16 -13.03 4.37 -33.71
CA LYS A 16 -12.93 5.60 -32.91
C LYS A 16 -14.20 5.86 -32.11
N LEU A 17 -15.37 5.72 -32.75
CA LEU A 17 -16.66 5.88 -32.09
C LEU A 17 -16.80 4.91 -30.91
N ARG A 18 -16.55 3.62 -31.16
CA ARG A 18 -16.61 2.59 -30.11
C ARG A 18 -15.70 2.92 -28.93
N ARG A 19 -14.46 3.35 -29.18
CA ARG A 19 -13.52 3.74 -28.10
C ARG A 19 -14.02 4.93 -27.29
N ILE A 20 -14.64 5.90 -27.94
CA ILE A 20 -15.22 7.08 -27.27
C ILE A 20 -16.42 6.67 -26.42
N GLU A 21 -17.28 5.80 -26.92
CA GLU A 21 -18.43 5.28 -26.17
C GLU A 21 -17.99 4.47 -24.96
N GLU A 22 -17.00 3.59 -25.13
CA GLU A 22 -16.39 2.83 -24.03
C GLU A 22 -15.77 3.76 -22.97
N LEU A 23 -15.09 4.82 -23.39
CA LEU A 23 -14.55 5.83 -22.47
C LEU A 23 -15.68 6.58 -21.75
N ASN A 24 -16.71 7.00 -22.47
CA ASN A 24 -17.85 7.71 -21.89
C ASN A 24 -18.56 6.84 -20.85
N ALA A 25 -18.77 5.56 -21.13
CA ALA A 25 -19.36 4.61 -20.19
C ALA A 25 -18.50 4.48 -18.91
N ARG A 26 -17.17 4.41 -19.03
CA ARG A 26 -16.24 4.38 -17.87
C ARG A 26 -16.27 5.68 -17.06
N LEU A 27 -16.39 6.83 -17.74
CA LEU A 27 -16.48 8.13 -17.07
C LEU A 27 -17.80 8.26 -16.30
N GLN A 28 -18.92 7.85 -16.91
CA GLN A 28 -20.22 7.84 -16.26
C GLN A 28 -20.23 6.93 -15.03
N SER A 29 -19.67 5.73 -15.12
CA SER A 29 -19.59 4.83 -13.95
C SER A 29 -18.69 5.40 -12.84
N THR A 30 -17.60 6.07 -13.20
CA THR A 30 -16.71 6.73 -12.24
C THR A 30 -17.39 7.92 -11.55
N LEU A 31 -18.23 8.67 -12.27
CA LEU A 31 -19.03 9.77 -11.72
C LEU A 31 -20.13 9.28 -10.79
N GLN A 32 -20.74 8.13 -11.09
CA GLN A 32 -21.79 7.53 -10.26
C GLN A 32 -21.27 6.92 -8.96
N ARG A 33 -19.95 6.73 -8.80
CA ARG A 33 -19.37 6.15 -7.58
C ARG A 33 -19.61 7.07 -6.39
N GLU A 34 -20.18 6.52 -5.32
CA GLU A 34 -20.31 7.21 -4.04
C GLU A 34 -18.93 7.61 -3.51
N ARG A 35 -18.81 8.86 -3.04
CA ARG A 35 -17.58 9.39 -2.44
C ARG A 35 -17.84 9.70 -0.98
N ILE A 36 -16.92 9.27 -0.14
CA ILE A 36 -16.87 9.67 1.27
C ILE A 36 -16.02 10.93 1.44
N PRO A 37 -16.40 11.87 2.31
CA PRO A 37 -15.57 13.04 2.60
C PRO A 37 -14.19 12.64 3.10
N ALA A 38 -13.18 13.46 2.79
CA ALA A 38 -11.81 13.20 3.22
C ALA A 38 -11.69 13.18 4.75
N SER A 39 -12.36 14.09 5.45
CA SER A 39 -12.40 14.13 6.92
C SER A 39 -12.93 12.81 7.51
N SER A 40 -14.06 12.31 7.01
CA SER A 40 -14.64 11.03 7.43
C SER A 40 -13.72 9.85 7.14
N SER A 41 -13.10 9.82 5.95
CA SER A 41 -12.11 8.80 5.57
C SER A 41 -10.93 8.77 6.53
N CYS A 42 -10.39 9.95 6.88
CA CYS A 42 -9.28 10.07 7.82
C CYS A 42 -9.67 9.56 9.21
N THR A 43 -10.89 9.87 9.69
CA THR A 43 -11.38 9.33 10.98
C THR A 43 -11.42 7.80 10.97
N LEU A 44 -11.87 7.17 9.89
CA LEU A 44 -11.89 5.71 9.77
C LEU A 44 -10.48 5.11 9.81
N ILE A 45 -9.53 5.73 9.12
CA ILE A 45 -8.13 5.29 9.11
C ILE A 45 -7.52 5.42 10.52
N ILE A 46 -7.70 6.57 11.17
CA ILE A 46 -7.20 6.80 12.54
C ILE A 46 -7.75 5.75 13.49
N LYS A 47 -9.07 5.51 13.44
CA LYS A 47 -9.72 4.48 14.26
C LYS A 47 -9.11 3.11 14.02
N HIS A 48 -8.95 2.70 12.76
CA HIS A 48 -8.36 1.40 12.43
C HIS A 48 -6.94 1.24 12.97
N VAL A 49 -6.10 2.27 12.83
CA VAL A 49 -4.71 2.26 13.33
C VAL A 49 -4.64 2.26 14.86
N GLN A 50 -5.63 2.86 15.53
CA GLN A 50 -5.73 2.85 17.00
C GLN A 50 -6.25 1.53 17.56
N GLU A 51 -7.07 0.80 16.82
CA GLU A 51 -7.64 -0.48 17.25
C GLU A 51 -6.76 -1.68 16.87
N THR A 52 -5.95 -1.54 15.82
CA THR A 52 -5.13 -2.62 15.29
C THR A 52 -3.69 -2.53 15.81
N PRO A 53 -3.21 -3.52 16.59
CA PRO A 53 -1.86 -3.48 17.14
C PRO A 53 -0.78 -3.68 16.07
N ASP A 54 0.17 -2.74 16.00
CA ASP A 54 1.39 -2.86 15.19
C ASP A 54 2.64 -2.94 16.08
N TYR A 55 3.16 -4.15 16.22
CA TYR A 55 4.32 -4.46 17.06
C TYR A 55 5.66 -3.93 16.53
N LEU A 56 5.70 -3.39 15.31
CA LEU A 56 6.86 -2.66 14.79
C LEU A 56 6.95 -1.24 15.35
N VAL A 57 5.93 -0.77 16.08
CA VAL A 57 5.90 0.49 16.82
C VAL A 57 5.81 0.22 18.34
N PRO A 58 6.93 -0.17 19.00
CA PRO A 58 6.92 -0.70 20.35
C PRO A 58 6.51 0.31 21.44
N TYR A 59 6.56 1.61 21.11
CA TYR A 59 6.16 2.68 22.02
C TYR A 59 4.66 2.65 22.31
N VAL A 60 3.84 2.31 21.30
CA VAL A 60 2.38 2.23 21.42
C VAL A 60 1.95 0.79 21.68
N TRP A 61 2.51 -0.16 20.92
CA TRP A 61 2.09 -1.56 20.95
C TRP A 61 3.24 -2.47 21.36
N LYS A 62 3.10 -3.18 22.47
CA LYS A 62 4.13 -4.10 22.94
C LYS A 62 3.76 -5.53 22.57
N LEU A 63 4.64 -6.17 21.79
CA LEU A 63 4.50 -7.60 21.52
C LEU A 63 4.71 -8.37 22.82
N PRO A 64 3.78 -9.26 23.22
CA PRO A 64 3.99 -10.13 24.36
C PRO A 64 5.30 -10.89 24.19
N PRO A 65 6.10 -11.01 25.26
CA PRO A 65 7.45 -11.50 25.15
C PRO A 65 7.50 -13.01 24.84
N GLU A 66 6.38 -13.72 25.00
CA GLU A 66 6.21 -15.13 24.59
C GLU A 66 6.07 -15.27 23.07
N GLN A 67 5.50 -14.26 22.40
CA GLN A 67 5.26 -14.27 20.95
C GLN A 67 6.48 -13.76 20.17
N ASN A 68 7.41 -13.07 20.85
CA ASN A 68 8.61 -12.53 20.23
C ASN A 68 9.70 -13.61 20.01
N LYS A 69 9.80 -14.11 18.78
CA LYS A 69 10.83 -15.09 18.35
C LYS A 69 12.27 -14.60 18.56
N TYR A 70 12.50 -13.29 18.57
CA TYR A 70 13.81 -12.67 18.74
C TYR A 70 14.16 -12.35 20.21
N ARG A 71 13.28 -12.69 21.17
CA ARG A 71 13.52 -12.43 22.60
C ARG A 71 14.83 -13.05 23.09
N ARG A 72 15.17 -14.26 22.62
CA ARG A 72 16.43 -14.93 22.99
C ARG A 72 17.66 -14.13 22.55
N TYR A 73 17.63 -13.54 21.35
CA TYR A 73 18.71 -12.71 20.84
C TYR A 73 18.87 -11.41 21.64
N GLN A 74 17.76 -10.78 22.06
CA GLN A 74 17.80 -9.57 22.88
C GLN A 74 18.43 -9.83 24.26
N ASN A 75 18.07 -10.95 24.90
CA ASN A 75 18.67 -11.35 26.18
C ASN A 75 20.16 -11.64 26.03
N PHE A 76 20.55 -12.36 24.96
CA PHE A 76 21.96 -12.63 24.67
C PHE A 76 22.75 -11.34 24.46
N ARG A 77 22.21 -10.39 23.68
CA ARG A 77 22.83 -9.05 23.47
C ARG A 77 22.93 -8.24 24.77
N ALA A 78 21.92 -8.29 25.63
CA ALA A 78 21.93 -7.59 26.92
C ALA A 78 22.95 -8.19 27.90
N LEU A 79 23.12 -9.53 27.87
CA LEU A 79 24.16 -10.23 28.63
C LEU A 79 25.57 -9.89 28.10
N SER A 80 25.78 -9.88 26.79
CA SER A 80 27.06 -9.49 26.18
C SER A 80 27.44 -8.04 26.50
N ARG A 81 26.48 -7.11 26.60
CA ARG A 81 26.74 -5.71 27.01
C ARG A 81 27.26 -5.56 28.44
N ARG A 82 27.02 -6.52 29.34
CA ARG A 82 27.59 -6.50 30.70
C ARG A 82 29.05 -6.94 30.76
N HIS A 83 29.59 -7.50 29.67
CA HIS A 83 30.90 -8.14 29.66
C HIS A 83 31.93 -7.44 28.75
N GLN A 84 31.69 -6.20 28.32
CA GLN A 84 32.64 -5.48 27.48
C GLN A 84 33.27 -4.30 28.23
N PRO A 85 34.55 -4.36 28.62
CA PRO A 85 35.31 -3.17 28.95
C PRO A 85 35.52 -2.34 27.67
N GLN A 86 35.63 -1.03 27.86
CA GLN A 86 35.81 0.02 26.85
C GLN A 86 36.88 -0.31 25.79
N THR A 87 36.58 -1.04 24.71
CA THR A 87 37.39 -1.04 23.47
C THR A 87 36.58 -1.53 22.27
N GLY A 88 36.65 -0.75 21.18
CA GLY A 88 36.71 -1.30 19.82
C GLY A 88 35.39 -1.58 19.11
N CYS A 89 35.15 -0.84 18.03
CA CYS A 89 34.04 -1.02 17.11
C CYS A 89 34.16 -2.30 16.23
N CYS A 90 32.99 -2.80 15.82
CA CYS A 90 32.65 -3.43 14.53
C CYS A 90 33.13 -4.87 14.19
N SER A 91 32.18 -5.79 14.05
CA SER A 91 32.06 -6.66 12.86
C SER A 91 30.62 -7.13 12.65
N ILE A 92 30.18 -7.10 11.39
CA ILE A 92 28.97 -7.72 10.86
C ILE A 92 29.39 -9.12 10.38
N VAL A 93 28.67 -10.16 10.80
CA VAL A 93 28.66 -11.48 10.15
C VAL A 93 27.21 -11.84 9.90
#